data_AF-A0A7X0RDV2-F1
#
_entry.id   AF-A0A7X0RDV2-F1
#
_cell.length_a   1.000
_cell.length_b   1.000
_cell.length_c   1.000
_cell.angle_alpha   90.00
_cell.angle_beta   90.00
_cell.angle_gamma   90.00
#
_symmetry.space_group_name_H-M   'P 1'
#
loop_
_entity.id
_entity.type
_entity.pdbx_description
1 polymer ?
#
loop_
_entity_poly.entity_id
_entity_poly.type
_entity_poly.pdbx_seq_one_letter_code
_entity_poly.pdbx_strand_id
1 'polypeptide(L)'
;MLTEKQYQERIDRIHALREQVADQLSGSLVSNPALAEELNQQIDDLEAAAVTADDLAGAPPDRGLASLVGLGPEAAQSLGETLTTHGVTPYDETVSSERIVAVGDLYYLYQHEQIGVFKVVQKLKELFESGAVRLSSGPGAYRLYQFDRRDVLRYTRKDRHDAYRRVLGYGRGLGSAQSRPNTDFHLLFGHFVNQVTLFWRDKRISDVIRERAIDPSFGSIAVVRRAGLDLRNNLKFTSFGHLNVMRIEVMQVLEECFRILGSEDVKDLFGADNAWDVVDEVLIRYFDERLQSSPRQRMAVTGREVLRWLSGPHILETSRGEFEAMLMNIAEPAEEWLTSAQAMSLARRSGSDRVLPWETLGQSGIAAPVAERSPLTVPPTYVQPRRYPPPAYPRRSGRGTYRGSRAGTRRGPR
;
A
#
# COMPACT_ATOMS: atom_id res chain seq x y z
N MET A 1 -31.74 -14.35 -16.17
CA MET A 1 -31.52 -15.40 -15.16
C MET A 1 -31.67 -16.77 -15.79
N LEU A 2 -30.68 -17.66 -15.60
CA LEU A 2 -30.74 -19.06 -16.02
C LEU A 2 -31.48 -19.90 -14.97
N THR A 3 -32.13 -20.99 -15.39
CA THR A 3 -32.56 -22.03 -14.46
C THR A 3 -31.38 -22.93 -14.07
N GLU A 4 -31.48 -23.65 -12.96
CA GLU A 4 -30.46 -24.63 -12.51
C GLU A 4 -30.08 -25.60 -13.63
N LYS A 5 -31.08 -26.12 -14.36
CA LYS A 5 -30.84 -27.02 -15.50
C LYS A 5 -30.05 -26.33 -16.62
N GLN A 6 -30.40 -25.10 -16.97
CA GLN A 6 -29.71 -24.34 -18.02
C GLN A 6 -28.28 -23.97 -17.59
N TYR A 7 -28.08 -23.69 -16.30
CA TYR A 7 -26.78 -23.40 -15.71
C TYR A 7 -25.87 -24.63 -15.76
N GLN A 8 -26.38 -25.80 -15.34
CA GLN A 8 -25.64 -27.06 -15.41
C GLN A 8 -25.29 -27.44 -16.86
N GLU A 9 -26.26 -27.37 -17.79
CA GLU A 9 -26.04 -27.62 -19.22
C GLU A 9 -25.01 -26.66 -19.83
N ARG A 10 -24.85 -25.45 -19.27
CA ARG A 10 -23.81 -24.51 -19.70
C ARG A 10 -22.43 -24.91 -19.19
N ILE A 11 -22.31 -25.25 -17.91
CA ILE A 11 -21.07 -25.74 -17.31
C ILE A 11 -20.58 -26.97 -18.09
N ASP A 12 -21.48 -27.92 -18.36
CA ASP A 12 -21.17 -29.13 -19.11
C ASP A 12 -20.68 -28.81 -20.54
N ARG A 13 -21.30 -27.83 -21.21
CA ARG A 13 -20.86 -27.35 -22.53
C ARG A 13 -19.48 -26.68 -22.49
N ILE A 14 -19.17 -25.90 -21.45
CA ILE A 14 -17.86 -25.27 -21.26
C ILE A 14 -16.79 -26.33 -21.04
N HIS A 15 -17.07 -27.35 -20.22
CA HIS A 15 -16.16 -28.47 -20.01
C HIS A 15 -15.93 -29.27 -21.29
N ALA A 16 -17.00 -29.59 -22.03
CA ALA A 16 -16.89 -30.27 -23.31
C ALA A 16 -16.09 -29.47 -24.35
N LEU A 17 -16.25 -28.14 -24.38
CA LEU A 17 -15.44 -27.27 -25.24
C LEU A 17 -13.96 -27.31 -24.84
N ARG A 18 -13.65 -27.21 -23.55
CA ARG A 18 -12.27 -27.28 -23.04
C ARG A 18 -11.62 -28.63 -23.37
N GLU A 19 -12.36 -29.73 -23.21
CA GLU A 19 -11.90 -31.08 -23.58
C GLU A 19 -11.63 -31.21 -25.09
N GLN A 20 -12.56 -30.76 -25.92
CA GLN A 20 -12.42 -30.81 -27.38
C GLN A 20 -11.22 -29.98 -27.88
N VAL A 21 -11.01 -28.80 -27.30
CA VAL A 21 -9.86 -27.93 -27.63
C VAL A 21 -8.55 -28.57 -27.18
N ALA A 22 -8.51 -29.14 -25.98
CA ALA A 22 -7.33 -29.84 -25.46
C ALA A 22 -6.95 -31.05 -26.32
N ASP A 23 -7.93 -31.84 -26.76
CA ASP A 23 -7.71 -33.01 -27.62
C ASP A 23 -7.18 -32.62 -29.01
N GLN A 24 -7.82 -31.63 -29.64
CA GLN A 24 -7.45 -31.16 -30.98
C GLN A 24 -6.07 -30.53 -31.03
N LEU A 25 -5.65 -29.88 -29.94
CA LEU A 25 -4.39 -29.14 -29.88
C LEU A 25 -3.34 -29.84 -29.02
N SER A 26 -3.60 -31.06 -28.55
CA SER A 26 -2.68 -31.84 -27.70
C SER A 26 -1.23 -31.87 -28.23
N GLY A 27 -1.03 -32.05 -29.54
CA GLY A 27 0.30 -32.03 -30.17
C GLY A 27 0.95 -30.65 -30.28
N SER A 28 0.16 -29.59 -30.52
CA SER A 28 0.65 -28.20 -30.66
C SER A 28 0.84 -27.51 -29.31
N LEU A 29 0.03 -27.85 -28.30
CA LEU A 29 0.16 -27.36 -26.91
C LEU A 29 1.45 -27.84 -26.25
N VAL A 30 1.91 -29.06 -26.58
CA VAL A 30 3.19 -29.61 -26.10
C VAL A 30 4.39 -28.92 -26.74
N SER A 31 4.24 -28.28 -27.90
CA SER A 31 5.34 -27.57 -28.57
C SER A 31 5.31 -26.05 -28.36
N ASN A 32 4.14 -25.47 -28.04
CA ASN A 32 3.98 -24.03 -27.83
C ASN A 32 3.09 -23.71 -26.62
N PRO A 33 3.66 -23.58 -25.41
CA PRO A 33 2.90 -23.28 -24.20
C PRO A 33 2.23 -21.90 -24.21
N ALA A 34 2.71 -20.93 -24.99
CA ALA A 34 2.04 -19.63 -25.13
C ALA A 34 0.67 -19.75 -25.83
N LEU A 35 0.50 -20.74 -26.70
CA LEU A 35 -0.77 -21.03 -27.37
C LEU A 35 -1.81 -21.57 -26.38
N ALA A 36 -1.38 -22.34 -25.37
CA ALA A 36 -2.26 -22.82 -24.31
C ALA A 36 -2.82 -21.66 -23.47
N GLU A 37 -1.99 -20.66 -23.19
CA GLU A 37 -2.39 -19.49 -22.41
C GLU A 37 -3.38 -18.61 -23.19
N GLU A 38 -3.10 -18.34 -24.46
CA GLU A 38 -3.98 -17.58 -25.36
C GLU A 38 -5.36 -18.24 -25.52
N LEU A 39 -5.42 -19.57 -25.65
CA LEU A 39 -6.70 -20.29 -25.74
C LEU A 39 -7.50 -20.24 -24.46
N ASN A 40 -6.85 -20.40 -23.31
CA ASN A 40 -7.54 -20.28 -22.02
C ASN A 40 -8.10 -18.87 -21.86
N GLN A 41 -7.34 -17.83 -22.25
CA GLN A 41 -7.82 -16.45 -22.23
C GLN A 41 -9.04 -16.27 -23.14
N GLN A 42 -9.03 -16.79 -24.36
CA GLN A 42 -10.18 -16.70 -25.27
C GLN A 42 -11.43 -17.42 -24.73
N ILE A 43 -11.26 -18.57 -24.08
CA ILE A 43 -12.37 -19.30 -23.45
C ILE A 43 -12.93 -18.50 -22.27
N ASP A 44 -12.05 -17.94 -21.44
CA ASP A 44 -12.44 -17.13 -20.28
C ASP A 44 -13.13 -15.82 -20.71
N ASP A 45 -12.69 -15.19 -21.81
CA ASP A 45 -13.32 -14.00 -22.39
C ASP A 45 -14.74 -14.31 -22.92
N LEU A 46 -14.90 -15.46 -23.59
CA LEU A 46 -16.22 -15.93 -24.05
C LEU A 46 -17.14 -16.24 -22.86
N GLU A 47 -16.62 -16.83 -21.79
CA GLU A 47 -17.35 -17.09 -20.55
C GLU A 47 -17.82 -15.78 -19.91
N ALA A 48 -16.92 -14.80 -19.76
CA ALA A 48 -17.22 -13.48 -19.20
C ALA A 48 -18.26 -12.71 -20.04
N ALA A 49 -18.15 -12.74 -21.37
CA ALA A 49 -19.12 -12.12 -22.27
C ALA A 49 -20.51 -12.77 -22.12
N ALA A 50 -20.55 -14.09 -21.94
CA ALA A 50 -21.79 -14.82 -21.80
C ALA A 50 -22.45 -14.57 -20.42
N VAL A 51 -21.66 -14.42 -19.34
CA VAL A 51 -22.18 -13.98 -18.02
C VAL A 51 -22.75 -12.56 -18.10
N THR A 52 -22.05 -11.65 -18.78
CA THR A 52 -22.51 -10.26 -18.98
C THR A 52 -23.83 -10.21 -19.76
N ALA A 53 -24.00 -11.08 -20.76
CA ALA A 53 -25.25 -11.19 -21.52
C ALA A 53 -26.42 -11.70 -20.66
N ASP A 54 -26.16 -12.60 -19.70
CA ASP A 54 -27.17 -13.12 -18.78
C ASP A 54 -27.58 -12.09 -17.72
N ASP A 55 -26.65 -11.24 -17.28
CA ASP A 55 -26.91 -10.14 -16.35
C ASP A 55 -27.79 -9.05 -17.00
N LEU A 56 -27.70 -8.88 -18.32
CA LEU A 56 -28.56 -7.99 -19.09
C LEU A 56 -29.96 -8.56 -19.36
N ALA A 57 -30.15 -9.86 -19.20
CA ALA A 57 -31.46 -10.50 -19.36
C ALA A 57 -32.35 -10.15 -18.15
N GLY A 58 -33.29 -9.23 -18.36
CA GLY A 58 -34.15 -8.64 -17.32
C GLY A 58 -34.63 -9.62 -16.26
N ALA A 59 -34.23 -9.37 -15.01
CA ALA A 59 -34.69 -10.15 -13.86
C ALA A 59 -36.17 -9.86 -13.55
N PRO A 60 -36.91 -10.82 -12.97
CA PRO A 60 -38.23 -10.55 -12.40
C PRO A 60 -38.18 -9.39 -11.39
N PRO A 61 -39.29 -8.65 -11.19
CA PRO A 61 -39.31 -7.45 -10.34
C PRO A 61 -38.81 -7.66 -8.89
N ASP A 62 -38.92 -8.89 -8.39
CA ASP A 62 -38.53 -9.34 -7.06
C ASP A 62 -37.22 -10.15 -7.04
N ARG A 63 -36.48 -10.18 -8.16
CA ARG A 63 -35.30 -11.03 -8.39
C ARG A 63 -35.57 -12.53 -8.21
N GLY A 64 -36.81 -12.98 -8.39
CA GLY A 64 -37.21 -14.38 -8.28
C GLY A 64 -37.35 -14.88 -6.83
N LEU A 65 -37.40 -14.00 -5.83
CA LEU A 65 -37.56 -14.43 -4.44
C LEU A 65 -38.93 -15.08 -4.17
N ALA A 66 -40.01 -14.59 -4.78
CA ALA A 66 -41.32 -15.20 -4.67
C ALA A 66 -41.35 -16.58 -5.35
N SER A 67 -40.77 -16.70 -6.55
CA SER A 67 -40.70 -17.99 -7.25
C SER A 67 -39.82 -19.02 -6.53
N LEU A 68 -38.74 -18.59 -5.86
CA LEU A 68 -37.89 -19.45 -5.02
C LEU A 68 -38.62 -19.98 -3.77
N VAL A 69 -39.58 -19.23 -3.22
CA VAL A 69 -40.39 -19.65 -2.06
C VAL A 69 -41.70 -20.34 -2.50
N GLY A 70 -41.88 -20.59 -3.80
CA GLY A 70 -43.04 -21.29 -4.35
C GLY A 70 -44.29 -20.42 -4.50
N LEU A 71 -44.14 -19.09 -4.52
CA LEU A 71 -45.23 -18.13 -4.62
C LEU A 71 -45.30 -17.52 -6.03
N GLY A 72 -46.48 -17.59 -6.65
CA GLY A 72 -46.77 -16.98 -7.95
C GLY A 72 -46.97 -18.01 -9.08
N PRO A 73 -47.56 -17.60 -10.22
CA PRO A 73 -47.82 -18.47 -11.36
C PRO A 73 -46.55 -18.94 -12.09
N GLU A 74 -45.42 -18.26 -11.86
CA GLU A 74 -44.11 -18.57 -12.43
C GLU A 74 -43.19 -19.30 -11.42
N ALA A 75 -43.74 -19.85 -10.34
CA ALA A 75 -42.98 -20.62 -9.38
C ALA A 75 -42.50 -21.94 -9.99
N ALA A 76 -41.23 -22.28 -9.76
CA ALA A 76 -40.62 -23.52 -10.23
C ALA A 76 -41.33 -24.74 -9.61
N GLN A 77 -41.72 -25.71 -10.43
CA GLN A 77 -42.37 -26.94 -9.97
C GLN A 77 -41.34 -28.05 -9.67
N SER A 78 -40.13 -27.91 -10.20
CA SER A 78 -39.03 -28.84 -10.03
C SER A 78 -37.72 -28.11 -9.73
N LEU A 79 -36.75 -28.79 -9.10
CA LEU A 79 -35.43 -28.23 -8.78
C LEU A 79 -34.68 -27.74 -10.02
N GLY A 80 -34.90 -28.34 -11.19
CA GLY A 80 -34.25 -27.91 -12.44
C GLY A 80 -34.78 -26.59 -13.02
N GLU A 81 -35.97 -26.17 -12.58
CA GLU A 81 -36.64 -24.93 -12.99
C GLU A 81 -36.36 -23.77 -12.04
N THR A 82 -35.74 -24.02 -10.88
CA THR A 82 -35.40 -22.95 -9.95
C THR A 82 -34.37 -22.02 -10.58
N LEU A 83 -34.62 -20.72 -10.48
CA LEU A 83 -33.69 -19.71 -10.95
C LEU A 83 -32.42 -19.75 -10.11
N THR A 84 -31.27 -19.85 -10.75
CA THR A 84 -30.00 -19.67 -10.06
C THR A 84 -29.80 -18.21 -9.72
N THR A 85 -29.32 -17.93 -8.51
CA THR A 85 -28.91 -16.56 -8.16
C THR A 85 -27.68 -16.19 -8.97
N HIS A 86 -27.65 -14.97 -9.50
CA HIS A 86 -26.40 -14.42 -10.03
C HIS A 86 -25.32 -14.49 -8.95
N GLY A 87 -24.09 -14.76 -9.36
CA GLY A 87 -22.94 -14.63 -8.49
C GLY A 87 -22.94 -13.26 -7.83
N VAL A 88 -22.52 -13.19 -6.57
CA VAL A 88 -22.29 -11.88 -5.95
C VAL A 88 -21.23 -11.18 -6.79
N THR A 89 -21.50 -9.94 -7.23
CA THR A 89 -20.52 -9.12 -7.94
C THR A 89 -19.18 -9.26 -7.21
N PRO A 90 -18.11 -9.68 -7.89
CA PRO A 90 -16.82 -9.84 -7.26
C PRO A 90 -16.49 -8.59 -6.48
N TYR A 91 -15.85 -8.77 -5.33
CA TYR A 91 -15.43 -7.65 -4.50
C TYR A 91 -14.75 -6.60 -5.39
N ASP A 92 -15.24 -5.37 -5.37
CA ASP A 92 -14.72 -4.31 -6.23
C ASP A 92 -13.28 -3.98 -5.82
N GLU A 93 -12.31 -4.55 -6.53
CA GLU A 93 -10.88 -4.32 -6.33
C GLU A 93 -10.38 -3.06 -7.06
N THR A 94 -11.27 -2.27 -7.67
CA THR A 94 -10.91 -1.03 -8.35
C THR A 94 -10.61 0.08 -7.34
N VAL A 95 -9.45 -0.04 -6.69
CA VAL A 95 -8.83 1.13 -6.07
C VAL A 95 -8.52 2.11 -7.19
N SER A 96 -8.95 3.37 -7.06
CA SER A 96 -8.63 4.36 -8.08
C SER A 96 -7.10 4.47 -8.16
N SER A 97 -6.51 4.15 -9.32
CA SER A 97 -5.07 4.13 -9.54
C SER A 97 -4.40 5.41 -9.02
N GLU A 98 -5.08 6.54 -9.18
CA GLU A 98 -4.66 7.84 -8.67
C GLU A 98 -4.35 7.85 -7.16
N ARG A 99 -5.13 7.13 -6.34
CA ARG A 99 -4.94 7.08 -4.88
C ARG A 99 -3.70 6.26 -4.51
N ILE A 100 -3.44 5.15 -5.19
CA ILE A 100 -2.23 4.35 -4.92
C ILE A 100 -0.99 5.14 -5.36
N VAL A 101 -1.05 5.85 -6.50
CA VAL A 101 0.00 6.79 -6.90
C VAL A 101 0.26 7.83 -5.81
N ALA A 102 -0.80 8.30 -5.12
CA ALA A 102 -0.70 9.23 -4.00
C ALA A 102 0.07 8.66 -2.82
N VAL A 103 -0.17 7.39 -2.50
CA VAL A 103 0.55 6.68 -1.45
C VAL A 103 2.02 6.55 -1.81
N GLY A 104 2.34 6.25 -3.08
CA GLY A 104 3.73 6.21 -3.56
C GLY A 104 4.45 7.55 -3.34
N ASP A 105 3.83 8.66 -3.72
CA ASP A 105 4.38 9.99 -3.49
C ASP A 105 4.48 10.33 -1.99
N LEU A 106 3.49 9.96 -1.19
CA LEU A 106 3.54 10.16 0.26
C LEU A 106 4.66 9.36 0.92
N TYR A 107 4.90 8.13 0.47
CA TYR A 107 6.01 7.30 0.93
C TYR A 107 7.36 7.93 0.60
N TYR A 108 7.50 8.47 -0.62
CA TYR A 108 8.68 9.25 -1.02
C TYR A 108 8.92 10.45 -0.10
N LEU A 109 7.87 11.23 0.18
CA LEU A 109 7.91 12.36 1.09
C LEU A 109 8.30 11.95 2.52
N TYR A 110 7.75 10.85 3.02
CA TYR A 110 8.09 10.31 4.34
C TYR A 110 9.58 10.00 4.44
N GLN A 111 10.18 9.37 3.43
CA GLN A 111 11.61 9.07 3.46
C GLN A 111 12.45 10.35 3.48
N HIS A 112 12.07 11.40 2.74
CA HIS A 112 12.76 12.69 2.77
C HIS A 112 12.58 13.43 4.10
N GLU A 113 11.43 13.26 4.76
CA GLU A 113 11.21 13.71 6.14
C GLU A 113 12.15 13.00 7.12
N GLN A 114 12.34 11.67 6.97
CA GLN A 114 13.26 10.90 7.81
C GLN A 114 14.74 11.18 7.53
N ILE A 115 15.10 11.50 6.29
CA ILE A 115 16.45 12.00 5.96
C ILE A 115 16.67 13.34 6.64
N GLY A 116 15.63 14.18 6.72
CA GLY A 116 15.68 15.46 7.40
C GLY A 116 15.73 16.67 6.47
N VAL A 117 15.34 16.52 5.20
CA VAL A 117 15.39 17.61 4.22
C VAL A 117 14.59 18.83 4.69
N PHE A 118 13.37 18.61 5.18
CA PHE A 118 12.51 19.70 5.67
C PHE A 118 13.08 20.38 6.92
N LYS A 119 13.64 19.62 7.87
CA LYS A 119 14.22 20.20 9.09
C LYS A 119 15.52 20.95 8.83
N VAL A 120 16.32 20.51 7.86
CA VAL A 120 17.55 21.21 7.43
C VAL A 120 17.20 22.56 6.83
N VAL A 121 16.23 22.63 5.92
CA VAL A 121 15.81 23.92 5.33
C VAL A 121 15.21 24.84 6.37
N GLN A 122 14.43 24.31 7.32
CA GLN A 122 13.93 25.09 8.45
C GLN A 122 15.08 25.65 9.30
N LYS A 123 16.11 24.84 9.57
CA LYS A 123 17.30 25.30 10.32
C LYS A 123 18.06 26.38 9.56
N LEU A 124 18.22 26.22 8.25
CA LEU A 124 18.88 27.21 7.40
C LEU A 124 18.11 28.54 7.39
N LYS A 125 16.78 28.49 7.34
CA LYS A 125 15.91 29.68 7.52
C LYS A 125 16.18 30.36 8.86
N GLU A 126 16.16 29.62 9.97
CA GLU A 126 16.41 30.19 11.30
C GLU A 126 17.79 30.89 11.39
N LEU A 127 18.83 30.25 10.84
CA LEU A 127 20.18 30.82 10.82
C LEU A 127 20.28 32.08 9.94
N PHE A 128 19.53 32.11 8.84
CA PHE A 128 19.46 33.26 7.95
C PHE A 128 18.76 34.44 8.63
N GLU A 129 17.62 34.20 9.28
CA GLU A 129 16.88 35.22 10.02
C GLU A 129 17.66 35.77 11.21
N SER A 130 18.44 34.92 11.89
CA SER A 130 19.28 35.35 13.02
C SER A 130 20.57 36.05 12.58
N GLY A 131 20.86 36.13 11.28
CA GLY A 131 22.13 36.65 10.74
C GLY A 131 23.35 35.80 11.10
N ALA A 132 23.16 34.53 11.45
CA ALA A 132 24.25 33.61 11.81
C ALA A 132 25.02 33.09 10.58
N VAL A 133 24.39 33.11 9.40
CA VAL A 133 25.00 32.73 8.13
C VAL A 133 25.22 33.94 7.23
N ARG A 134 26.34 33.95 6.50
CA ARG A 134 26.73 35.06 5.62
C ARG A 134 26.12 34.92 4.23
N LEU A 135 24.80 34.82 4.18
CA LEU A 135 24.02 34.86 2.93
C LEU A 135 23.53 36.30 2.70
N SER A 136 23.76 36.86 1.53
CA SER A 136 23.40 38.24 1.20
C SER A 136 22.36 38.32 0.08
N SER A 137 22.81 38.45 -1.17
CA SER A 137 21.96 38.63 -2.36
C SER A 137 21.99 37.43 -3.31
N GLY A 138 22.45 36.28 -2.83
CA GLY A 138 22.54 35.05 -3.61
C GLY A 138 21.17 34.42 -3.90
N PRO A 139 21.11 33.50 -4.87
CA PRO A 139 19.87 32.83 -5.25
C PRO A 139 19.26 32.00 -4.09
N GLY A 140 20.08 31.42 -3.21
CA GLY A 140 19.64 30.72 -2.02
C GLY A 140 19.01 31.65 -0.99
N ALA A 141 19.65 32.79 -0.72
CA ALA A 141 19.11 33.82 0.17
C ALA A 141 17.71 34.29 -0.29
N TYR A 142 17.55 34.56 -1.59
CA TYR A 142 16.26 34.97 -2.14
C TYR A 142 15.19 33.87 -2.05
N ARG A 143 15.55 32.61 -2.29
CA ARG A 143 14.62 31.48 -2.14
C ARG A 143 14.24 31.23 -0.69
N LEU A 144 15.16 31.37 0.26
CA LEU A 144 14.86 31.30 1.70
C LEU A 144 13.85 32.37 2.11
N TYR A 145 14.00 33.60 1.61
CA TYR A 145 13.02 34.66 1.81
C TYR A 145 11.63 34.31 1.24
N GLN A 146 11.57 33.78 0.00
CA GLN A 146 10.31 33.33 -0.59
C GLN A 146 9.69 32.16 0.19
N PHE A 147 10.54 31.26 0.70
CA PHE A 147 10.14 30.12 1.49
C PHE A 147 9.47 30.56 2.80
N ASP A 148 10.07 31.52 3.51
CA ASP A 148 9.48 32.08 4.72
C ASP A 148 8.13 32.78 4.45
N ARG A 149 8.06 33.63 3.43
CA ARG A 149 6.83 34.38 3.12
C ARG A 149 5.61 33.50 2.84
N ARG A 150 5.83 32.26 2.39
CA ARG A 150 4.78 31.29 2.03
C ARG A 150 4.47 30.29 3.15
N ASP A 151 5.11 30.39 4.32
CA ASP A 151 5.01 29.41 5.41
C ASP A 151 3.56 29.20 5.89
N VAL A 152 2.78 30.28 6.02
CA VAL A 152 1.38 30.25 6.49
C VAL A 152 0.45 29.47 5.55
N LEU A 153 0.80 29.34 4.27
CA LEU A 153 -0.04 28.68 3.26
C LEU A 153 0.30 27.19 3.08
N ARG A 154 1.30 26.67 3.79
CA ARG A 154 1.80 25.30 3.60
C ARG A 154 1.27 24.35 4.66
N TYR A 155 1.21 23.07 4.29
CA TYR A 155 1.03 21.99 5.26
C TYR A 155 2.16 21.98 6.28
N THR A 156 1.78 21.99 7.55
CA THR A 156 2.74 21.97 8.65
C THR A 156 3.39 20.60 8.79
N ARG A 157 4.48 20.53 9.57
CA ARG A 157 5.09 19.24 9.94
C ARG A 157 4.07 18.30 10.56
N LYS A 158 3.16 18.82 11.39
CA LYS A 158 2.11 18.03 12.05
C LYS A 158 1.18 17.40 11.02
N ASP A 159 0.70 18.19 10.05
CA ASP A 159 -0.22 17.71 9.02
C ASP A 159 0.40 16.57 8.19
N ARG A 160 1.69 16.71 7.83
CA ARG A 160 2.45 15.65 7.13
C ARG A 160 2.57 14.38 7.98
N HIS A 161 2.91 14.50 9.27
CA HIS A 161 3.05 13.35 10.16
C HIS A 161 1.71 12.64 10.41
N ASP A 162 0.62 13.39 10.53
CA ASP A 162 -0.72 12.81 10.65
C ASP A 162 -1.09 12.02 9.39
N ALA A 163 -0.71 12.51 8.20
CA ALA A 163 -0.89 11.78 6.94
C ALA A 163 -0.01 10.52 6.85
N TYR A 164 1.27 10.60 7.20
CA TYR A 164 2.17 9.43 7.23
C TYR A 164 1.66 8.34 8.16
N ARG A 165 1.17 8.73 9.33
CA ARG A 165 0.62 7.80 10.31
C ARG A 165 -0.64 7.13 9.81
N ARG A 166 -1.57 7.90 9.24
CA ARG A 166 -2.85 7.38 8.75
C ARG A 166 -2.65 6.40 7.59
N VAL A 167 -1.77 6.72 6.65
CA VAL A 167 -1.63 5.97 5.40
C VAL A 167 -0.59 4.86 5.50
N LEU A 168 0.55 5.13 6.14
CA LEU A 168 1.70 4.22 6.19
C LEU A 168 1.90 3.59 7.57
N GLY A 169 1.18 4.06 8.59
CA GLY A 169 1.40 3.65 9.99
C GLY A 169 2.64 4.26 10.63
N TYR A 170 3.36 5.12 9.91
CA TYR A 170 4.64 5.66 10.36
C TYR A 170 4.49 6.92 11.21
N GLY A 171 5.33 7.05 12.23
CA GLY A 171 5.38 8.20 13.13
C GLY A 171 4.88 7.90 14.54
N ARG A 172 5.30 8.72 15.51
CA ARG A 172 4.96 8.62 16.93
C ARG A 172 3.92 9.71 17.29
N GLY A 173 3.04 9.45 18.26
CA GLY A 173 2.03 10.42 18.75
C GLY A 173 0.60 9.87 18.81
N LEU A 174 -0.37 10.72 19.17
CA LEU A 174 -1.79 10.34 19.23
C LEU A 174 -2.54 10.55 17.88
N GLY A 175 -1.91 11.22 16.90
CA GLY A 175 -2.54 11.58 15.63
C GLY A 175 -3.72 12.54 15.83
N SER A 176 -4.45 12.85 14.74
CA SER A 176 -5.77 13.48 14.86
C SER A 176 -6.74 12.48 15.51
N ALA A 177 -7.61 12.97 16.41
CA ALA A 177 -8.45 12.15 17.30
C ALA A 177 -9.38 11.13 16.59
N GLN A 178 -9.54 11.24 15.27
CA GLN A 178 -10.42 10.39 14.46
C GLN A 178 -9.66 9.49 13.48
N SER A 179 -8.34 9.61 13.38
CA SER A 179 -7.55 8.91 12.36
C SER A 179 -6.77 7.73 12.98
N ARG A 180 -7.22 6.50 12.68
CA ARG A 180 -6.48 5.29 13.08
C ARG A 180 -5.21 5.14 12.25
N PRO A 181 -4.06 4.77 12.87
CA PRO A 181 -2.84 4.48 12.13
C PRO A 181 -2.98 3.20 11.31
N ASN A 182 -2.36 3.17 10.13
CA ASN A 182 -2.29 1.96 9.29
C ASN A 182 -1.15 1.04 9.74
N THR A 183 -1.41 0.17 10.71
CA THR A 183 -0.38 -0.73 11.27
C THR A 183 0.12 -1.78 10.30
N ASP A 184 -0.64 -2.09 9.26
CA ASP A 184 -0.40 -3.27 8.42
C ASP A 184 0.44 -2.93 7.19
N PHE A 185 0.51 -1.64 6.80
CA PHE A 185 1.19 -1.19 5.59
C PHE A 185 2.62 -1.74 5.46
N HIS A 186 3.44 -1.54 6.50
CA HIS A 186 4.85 -1.91 6.42
C HIS A 186 5.05 -3.42 6.23
N LEU A 187 4.23 -4.23 6.92
CA LEU A 187 4.27 -5.69 6.81
C LEU A 187 3.82 -6.14 5.42
N LEU A 188 2.70 -5.60 4.92
CA LEU A 188 2.18 -5.95 3.60
C LEU A 188 3.13 -5.51 2.48
N PHE A 189 3.69 -4.31 2.59
CA PHE A 189 4.63 -3.78 1.61
C PHE A 189 5.95 -4.54 1.61
N GLY A 190 6.52 -4.81 2.79
CA GLY A 190 7.71 -5.65 2.92
C GLY A 190 7.47 -7.08 2.44
N HIS A 191 6.29 -7.65 2.70
CA HIS A 191 5.90 -8.97 2.20
C HIS A 191 5.83 -8.98 0.67
N PHE A 192 5.12 -8.01 0.07
CA PHE A 192 5.03 -7.91 -1.38
C PHE A 192 6.42 -7.80 -2.04
N VAL A 193 7.26 -6.88 -1.59
CA VAL A 193 8.63 -6.72 -2.10
C VAL A 193 9.45 -8.01 -1.94
N ASN A 194 9.34 -8.69 -0.80
CA ASN A 194 10.01 -9.99 -0.60
C ASN A 194 9.51 -11.03 -1.61
N GLN A 195 8.20 -11.14 -1.88
CA GLN A 195 7.67 -12.11 -2.84
C GLN A 195 8.13 -11.79 -4.28
N VAL A 196 8.18 -10.53 -4.67
CA VAL A 196 8.70 -10.12 -5.99
C VAL A 196 10.17 -10.53 -6.14
N THR A 197 11.00 -10.22 -5.13
CA THR A 197 12.43 -10.57 -5.17
C THR A 197 12.67 -12.08 -5.18
N LEU A 198 11.93 -12.85 -4.37
CA LEU A 198 12.01 -14.31 -4.38
C LEU A 198 11.60 -14.90 -5.74
N PHE A 199 10.50 -14.42 -6.31
CA PHE A 199 10.02 -14.88 -7.61
C PHE A 199 11.08 -14.74 -8.71
N TRP A 200 11.72 -13.57 -8.81
CA TRP A 200 12.73 -13.33 -9.85
C TRP A 200 14.03 -14.11 -9.61
N ARG A 201 14.41 -14.37 -8.36
CA ARG A 201 15.56 -15.25 -8.05
C ARG A 201 15.26 -16.70 -8.44
N ASP A 202 14.10 -17.21 -8.04
CA ASP A 202 13.68 -18.57 -8.36
C ASP A 202 13.51 -18.75 -9.86
N LYS A 203 12.98 -17.74 -10.56
CA LYS A 203 12.85 -17.73 -12.01
C LYS A 203 14.21 -17.75 -12.70
N ARG A 204 15.17 -16.92 -12.29
CA ARG A 204 16.53 -16.93 -12.84
C ARG A 204 17.24 -18.28 -12.64
N ILE A 205 17.03 -18.94 -11.50
CA ILE A 205 17.54 -20.30 -11.24
C ILE A 205 16.83 -21.30 -12.16
N SER A 206 15.50 -21.19 -12.28
CA SER A 206 14.69 -22.05 -13.16
C SER A 206 15.14 -21.94 -14.62
N ASP A 207 15.46 -20.74 -15.12
CA ASP A 207 15.89 -20.54 -16.50
C ASP A 207 17.23 -21.22 -16.82
N VAL A 208 18.09 -21.43 -15.81
CA VAL A 208 19.37 -22.13 -15.96
C VAL A 208 19.22 -23.63 -15.82
N ILE A 209 18.35 -24.11 -14.92
CA ILE A 209 18.21 -25.52 -14.59
C ILE A 209 17.27 -26.26 -15.55
N ARG A 210 16.28 -25.56 -16.11
CA ARG A 210 15.26 -26.20 -16.96
C ARG A 210 15.83 -26.64 -18.30
N GLU A 211 15.61 -27.90 -18.65
CA GLU A 211 15.93 -28.46 -19.97
C GLU A 211 14.89 -28.05 -21.03
N ARG A 212 13.64 -27.77 -20.60
CA ARG A 212 12.52 -27.40 -21.49
C ARG A 212 11.78 -26.17 -20.96
N ALA A 213 11.33 -25.31 -21.86
CA ALA A 213 10.59 -24.09 -21.52
C ALA A 213 9.23 -24.35 -20.81
N ILE A 214 8.71 -25.57 -20.89
CA ILE A 214 7.41 -25.99 -20.35
C ILE A 214 7.50 -26.37 -18.86
N ASP A 215 8.70 -26.65 -18.35
CA ASP A 215 8.86 -27.05 -16.95
C ASP A 215 8.42 -25.91 -16.02
N PRO A 216 7.55 -26.18 -15.03
CA PRO A 216 7.05 -25.15 -14.11
C PRO A 216 8.21 -24.36 -13.49
N SER A 217 8.15 -23.04 -13.54
CA SER A 217 9.10 -22.20 -12.80
C SER A 217 8.95 -22.45 -11.31
N PHE A 218 10.06 -22.50 -10.58
CA PHE A 218 10.03 -22.70 -9.12
C PHE A 218 9.32 -21.56 -8.37
N GLY A 219 9.25 -20.36 -8.96
CA GLY A 219 8.55 -19.20 -8.40
C GLY A 219 7.03 -19.23 -8.64
N SER A 220 6.24 -19.04 -7.58
CA SER A 220 4.77 -18.94 -7.67
C SER A 220 4.31 -17.51 -7.89
N ILE A 221 3.92 -17.19 -9.12
CA ILE A 221 3.37 -15.87 -9.49
C ILE A 221 2.06 -15.55 -8.78
N ALA A 222 1.28 -16.57 -8.42
CA ALA A 222 0.04 -16.43 -7.67
C ALA A 222 0.27 -15.85 -6.27
N VAL A 223 1.37 -16.21 -5.60
CA VAL A 223 1.75 -15.66 -4.29
C VAL A 223 2.11 -14.17 -4.41
N VAL A 224 2.83 -13.79 -5.46
CA VAL A 224 3.17 -12.38 -5.75
C VAL A 224 1.90 -11.57 -6.00
N ARG A 225 1.01 -12.05 -6.87
CA ARG A 225 -0.27 -11.39 -7.16
C ARG A 225 -1.10 -11.22 -5.90
N ARG A 226 -1.24 -12.29 -5.10
CA ARG A 226 -1.97 -12.24 -3.83
C ARG A 226 -1.40 -11.20 -2.88
N ALA A 227 -0.09 -11.18 -2.68
CA ALA A 227 0.58 -10.21 -1.81
C ALA A 227 0.34 -8.76 -2.28
N GLY A 228 0.35 -8.51 -3.59
CA GLY A 228 0.06 -7.21 -4.15
C GLY A 228 -1.41 -6.80 -4.00
N LEU A 229 -2.36 -7.73 -4.18
CA LEU A 229 -3.78 -7.49 -3.94
C LEU A 229 -4.07 -7.17 -2.46
N ASP A 230 -3.45 -7.89 -1.53
CA ASP A 230 -3.57 -7.62 -0.09
C ASP A 230 -3.07 -6.21 0.25
N LEU A 231 -1.93 -5.80 -0.32
CA LEU A 231 -1.41 -4.45 -0.17
C LEU A 231 -2.35 -3.40 -0.79
N ARG A 232 -2.84 -3.60 -2.02
CA ARG A 232 -3.81 -2.68 -2.65
C ARG A 232 -5.06 -2.49 -1.81
N ASN A 233 -5.60 -3.59 -1.27
CA ASN A 233 -6.80 -3.56 -0.45
C ASN A 233 -6.57 -2.73 0.83
N ASN A 234 -5.43 -2.88 1.50
CA ASN A 234 -5.04 -2.03 2.61
C ASN A 234 -4.96 -0.54 2.22
N LEU A 235 -4.38 -0.23 1.06
CA LEU A 235 -4.26 1.14 0.56
C LEU A 235 -5.61 1.75 0.17
N LYS A 236 -6.56 0.95 -0.32
CA LYS A 236 -7.94 1.38 -0.64
C LYS A 236 -8.59 2.09 0.53
N PHE A 237 -8.44 1.52 1.73
CA PHE A 237 -9.08 2.01 2.95
C PHE A 237 -8.29 3.09 3.69
N THR A 238 -7.09 3.44 3.25
CA THR A 238 -6.25 4.39 3.99
C THR A 238 -5.89 5.62 3.16
N SER A 239 -6.03 5.55 1.83
CA SER A 239 -5.68 6.61 0.88
C SER A 239 -6.77 7.66 0.60
N PHE A 240 -7.93 7.62 1.28
CA PHE A 240 -9.02 8.58 1.07
C PHE A 240 -8.72 9.99 1.63
N GLY A 241 -9.61 10.96 1.35
CA GLY A 241 -9.54 12.32 1.89
C GLY A 241 -8.64 13.26 1.07
N HIS A 242 -8.06 14.28 1.71
CA HIS A 242 -7.25 15.31 1.06
C HIS A 242 -5.82 14.86 0.62
N LEU A 243 -5.54 13.55 0.64
CA LEU A 243 -4.19 13.02 0.39
C LEU A 243 -3.67 13.43 -1.00
N ASN A 244 -4.51 13.39 -2.03
CA ASN A 244 -4.13 13.75 -3.40
C ASN A 244 -3.75 15.23 -3.54
N VAL A 245 -4.35 16.12 -2.75
CA VAL A 245 -4.01 17.55 -2.75
C VAL A 245 -2.73 17.76 -1.94
N MET A 246 -2.67 17.19 -0.74
CA MET A 246 -1.51 17.29 0.14
C MET A 246 -0.22 16.78 -0.53
N ARG A 247 -0.26 15.64 -1.23
CA ARG A 247 0.95 15.13 -1.92
C ARG A 247 1.50 16.15 -2.92
N ILE A 248 0.63 16.85 -3.66
CA ILE A 248 1.05 17.75 -4.74
C ILE A 248 1.75 18.95 -4.13
N GLU A 249 1.13 19.59 -3.13
CA GLU A 249 1.71 20.74 -2.46
C GLU A 249 3.01 20.38 -1.72
N VAL A 250 3.04 19.26 -1.00
CA VAL A 250 4.25 18.86 -0.26
C VAL A 250 5.38 18.42 -1.20
N MET A 251 5.08 17.83 -2.36
CA MET A 251 6.10 17.57 -3.39
C MET A 251 6.70 18.87 -3.95
N GLN A 252 5.90 19.91 -4.14
CA GLN A 252 6.41 21.23 -4.53
C GLN A 252 7.29 21.85 -3.44
N VAL A 253 6.90 21.71 -2.17
CA VAL A 253 7.74 22.15 -1.04
C VAL A 253 9.06 21.39 -1.01
N LEU A 254 9.04 20.07 -1.24
CA LEU A 254 10.27 19.28 -1.31
C LEU A 254 11.18 19.71 -2.46
N GLU A 255 10.61 19.98 -3.64
CA GLU A 255 11.36 20.53 -4.78
C GLU A 255 11.97 21.89 -4.45
N GLU A 256 11.20 22.77 -3.81
CA GLU A 256 11.67 24.08 -3.34
C GLU A 256 12.82 23.93 -2.34
N CYS A 257 12.73 22.97 -1.41
CA CYS A 257 13.83 22.65 -0.49
C CYS A 257 15.11 22.29 -1.24
N PHE A 258 15.06 21.41 -2.24
CA PHE A 258 16.25 21.07 -3.03
C PHE A 258 16.77 22.23 -3.88
N ARG A 259 15.91 23.12 -4.37
CA ARG A 259 16.34 24.34 -5.08
C ARG A 259 17.03 25.36 -4.16
N ILE A 260 16.68 25.37 -2.87
CA ILE A 260 17.40 26.16 -1.85
C ILE A 260 18.74 25.50 -1.54
N LEU A 261 18.74 24.21 -1.20
CA LEU A 261 19.94 23.47 -0.81
C LEU A 261 20.98 23.36 -1.94
N GLY A 262 20.51 23.32 -3.19
CA GLY A 262 21.37 23.26 -4.38
C GLY A 262 21.84 24.60 -4.90
N SER A 263 21.53 25.72 -4.26
CA SER A 263 22.01 27.03 -4.72
C SER A 263 23.50 27.21 -4.41
N GLU A 264 24.25 27.87 -5.30
CA GLU A 264 25.70 28.02 -5.18
C GLU A 264 26.11 28.68 -3.86
N ASP A 265 25.42 29.76 -3.47
CA ASP A 265 25.66 30.47 -2.20
C ASP A 265 25.43 29.60 -0.96
N VAL A 266 24.46 28.69 -1.00
CA VAL A 266 24.20 27.75 0.11
C VAL A 266 25.24 26.63 0.12
N LYS A 267 25.61 26.10 -1.05
CA LYS A 267 26.68 25.09 -1.17
C LYS A 267 28.02 25.63 -0.68
N ASP A 268 28.39 26.84 -1.11
CA ASP A 268 29.64 27.51 -0.70
C ASP A 268 29.69 27.76 0.81
N LEU A 269 28.56 28.11 1.43
CA LEU A 269 28.45 28.32 2.87
C LEU A 269 28.82 27.06 3.69
N PHE A 270 28.50 25.88 3.17
CA PHE A 270 28.77 24.61 3.85
C PHE A 270 30.01 23.89 3.32
N GLY A 271 30.58 24.32 2.19
CA GLY A 271 31.68 23.63 1.51
C GLY A 271 31.22 22.33 0.84
N ALA A 272 30.01 22.35 0.28
CA ALA A 272 29.32 21.19 -0.28
C ALA A 272 29.38 21.18 -1.82
N ASP A 273 29.51 20.00 -2.43
CA ASP A 273 29.49 19.87 -3.89
C ASP A 273 28.05 19.84 -4.43
N ASN A 274 27.15 19.21 -3.68
CA ASN A 274 25.75 19.04 -4.05
C ASN A 274 24.78 19.27 -2.87
N ALA A 275 23.48 19.28 -3.16
CA ALA A 275 22.44 19.56 -2.17
C ALA A 275 22.35 18.52 -1.04
N TRP A 276 22.73 17.26 -1.28
CA TRP A 276 22.78 16.22 -0.26
C TRP A 276 23.91 16.46 0.72
N ASP A 277 25.09 16.87 0.25
CA ASP A 277 26.20 17.20 1.15
C ASP A 277 25.82 18.37 2.08
N VAL A 278 25.03 19.35 1.59
CA VAL A 278 24.47 20.42 2.44
C VAL A 278 23.55 19.85 3.52
N VAL A 279 22.67 18.90 3.18
CA VAL A 279 21.81 18.23 4.15
C VAL A 279 22.65 17.55 5.21
N ASP A 280 23.64 16.79 4.78
CA ASP A 280 24.52 16.01 5.64
C ASP A 280 25.33 16.92 6.59
N GLU A 281 25.94 17.99 6.07
CA GLU A 281 26.68 18.97 6.88
C GLU A 281 25.80 19.68 7.91
N VAL A 282 24.57 20.06 7.55
CA VAL A 282 23.66 20.71 8.51
C VAL A 282 23.19 19.72 9.58
N LEU A 283 22.92 18.47 9.23
CA LEU A 283 22.53 17.43 10.19
C LEU A 283 23.63 17.16 11.21
N ILE A 284 24.87 17.04 10.74
CA ILE A 284 26.03 16.81 11.61
C ILE A 284 26.27 18.03 12.50
N ARG A 285 26.34 19.24 11.92
CA ARG A 285 26.72 20.45 12.67
C ARG A 285 25.68 20.92 13.68
N TYR A 286 24.39 20.74 13.39
CA TYR A 286 23.32 21.35 14.21
C TYR A 286 22.40 20.34 14.91
N PHE A 287 22.39 19.08 14.51
CA PHE A 287 21.48 18.07 15.07
C PHE A 287 22.19 16.86 15.70
N ASP A 288 23.52 16.74 15.55
CA ASP A 288 24.31 15.60 16.04
C ASP A 288 23.75 14.24 15.55
N GLU A 289 23.20 14.22 14.34
CA GLU A 289 22.58 13.04 13.75
C GLU A 289 23.51 12.31 12.79
N ARG A 290 23.52 10.97 12.86
CA ARG A 290 24.31 10.13 11.93
C ARG A 290 23.64 10.00 10.58
N LEU A 291 24.48 10.02 9.54
CA LEU A 291 24.07 9.91 8.15
C LEU A 291 23.43 8.56 7.82
N GLN A 292 22.24 8.59 7.25
CA GLN A 292 21.57 7.45 6.61
C GLN A 292 20.90 7.88 5.29
N SER A 293 21.39 8.96 4.67
CA SER A 293 20.80 9.61 3.49
C SER A 293 20.74 8.66 2.29
N SER A 294 21.84 7.96 1.98
CA SER A 294 21.92 7.06 0.81
C SER A 294 20.93 5.87 0.86
N PRO A 295 20.90 5.01 1.91
CA PRO A 295 19.93 3.92 1.97
C PRO A 295 18.48 4.42 1.98
N ARG A 296 18.18 5.52 2.68
CA ARG A 296 16.82 6.10 2.71
C ARG A 296 16.40 6.67 1.37
N GLN A 297 17.30 7.34 0.65
CA GLN A 297 17.03 7.87 -0.68
C GLN A 297 16.73 6.74 -1.66
N ARG A 298 17.53 5.68 -1.64
CA ARG A 298 17.27 4.47 -2.44
C ARG A 298 15.93 3.86 -2.09
N MET A 299 15.61 3.68 -0.80
CA MET A 299 14.29 3.23 -0.37
C MET A 299 13.18 4.15 -0.86
N ALA A 300 13.37 5.47 -0.88
CA ALA A 300 12.37 6.44 -1.30
C ALA A 300 12.00 6.26 -2.77
N VAL A 301 13.00 6.25 -3.65
CA VAL A 301 12.82 6.15 -5.11
C VAL A 301 12.22 4.80 -5.47
N THR A 302 12.88 3.72 -5.06
CA THR A 302 12.48 2.36 -5.41
C THR A 302 11.13 1.99 -4.81
N GLY A 303 10.88 2.39 -3.56
CA GLY A 303 9.59 2.11 -2.92
C GLY A 303 8.44 2.88 -3.56
N ARG A 304 8.69 4.11 -4.03
CA ARG A 304 7.72 4.88 -4.81
C ARG A 304 7.42 4.21 -6.16
N GLU A 305 8.43 3.70 -6.84
CA GLU A 305 8.28 2.98 -8.11
C GLU A 305 7.45 1.72 -7.94
N VAL A 306 7.75 0.89 -6.93
CA VAL A 306 6.97 -0.31 -6.62
C VAL A 306 5.50 0.04 -6.31
N LEU A 307 5.25 1.08 -5.51
CA LEU A 307 3.89 1.52 -5.21
C LEU A 307 3.16 2.09 -6.43
N ARG A 308 3.86 2.79 -7.32
CA ARG A 308 3.27 3.30 -8.58
C ARG A 308 2.94 2.17 -9.53
N TRP A 309 3.81 1.18 -9.67
CA TRP A 309 3.53 -0.02 -10.44
C TRP A 309 2.25 -0.71 -9.94
N LEU A 310 2.10 -0.87 -8.62
CA LEU A 310 0.92 -1.44 -7.98
C LEU A 310 -0.39 -0.70 -8.32
N SER A 311 -0.31 0.57 -8.75
CA SER A 311 -1.50 1.33 -9.13
C SER A 311 -2.10 0.90 -10.47
N GLY A 312 -1.36 0.17 -11.31
CA GLY A 312 -1.82 -0.25 -12.64
C GLY A 312 -2.97 -1.27 -12.61
N PRO A 313 -3.66 -1.46 -13.76
CA PRO A 313 -4.76 -2.42 -13.89
C PRO A 313 -4.28 -3.89 -13.95
N HIS A 314 -3.05 -4.12 -14.41
CA HIS A 314 -2.44 -5.45 -14.64
C HIS A 314 -2.45 -6.40 -13.43
N ILE A 315 -2.58 -5.89 -12.21
CA ILE A 315 -2.67 -6.72 -11.00
C ILE A 315 -4.05 -7.37 -10.80
N LEU A 316 -5.08 -6.77 -11.42
CA LEU A 316 -6.45 -7.29 -11.44
C LEU A 316 -6.67 -8.25 -12.62
N GLU A 317 -5.85 -8.15 -13.67
CA GLU A 317 -5.96 -8.98 -14.87
C GLU A 317 -5.51 -10.41 -14.58
N THR A 318 -6.20 -11.37 -15.22
CA THR A 318 -6.02 -12.80 -14.95
C THR A 318 -4.81 -13.38 -15.70
N SER A 319 -4.46 -12.84 -16.86
CA SER A 319 -3.37 -13.31 -17.74
C SER A 319 -2.04 -13.40 -16.98
N ARG A 320 -1.35 -14.54 -17.08
CA ARG A 320 -0.11 -14.79 -16.33
C ARG A 320 1.07 -14.12 -17.03
N GLY A 321 1.19 -14.28 -18.34
CA GLY A 321 2.29 -13.76 -19.15
C GLY A 321 2.37 -12.23 -19.12
N GLU A 322 1.23 -11.55 -19.23
CA GLU A 322 1.16 -10.09 -19.14
C GLU A 322 1.57 -9.59 -17.75
N PHE A 323 1.02 -10.19 -16.69
CA PHE A 323 1.39 -9.84 -15.32
C PHE A 323 2.89 -10.06 -15.08
N GLU A 324 3.46 -11.17 -15.57
CA GLU A 324 4.88 -11.46 -15.44
C GLU A 324 5.76 -10.45 -16.20
N ALA A 325 5.39 -10.10 -17.43
CA ALA A 325 6.07 -9.09 -18.22
C ALA A 325 6.05 -7.72 -17.52
N MET A 326 4.90 -7.32 -16.98
CA MET A 326 4.78 -6.08 -16.22
C MET A 326 5.59 -6.14 -14.92
N LEU A 327 5.63 -7.29 -14.24
CA LEU A 327 6.36 -7.49 -12.98
C LEU A 327 7.87 -7.30 -13.14
N MET A 328 8.41 -7.51 -14.35
CA MET A 328 9.83 -7.29 -14.65
C MET A 328 10.26 -5.84 -14.37
N ASN A 329 9.36 -4.88 -14.57
CA ASN A 329 9.64 -3.45 -14.35
C ASN A 329 9.96 -3.10 -12.90
N ILE A 330 9.56 -3.95 -11.94
CA ILE A 330 9.83 -3.72 -10.52
C ILE A 330 10.79 -4.75 -9.90
N ALA A 331 11.39 -5.63 -10.71
CA ALA A 331 12.33 -6.63 -10.21
C ALA A 331 13.54 -6.00 -9.51
N GLU A 332 14.22 -5.08 -10.19
CA GLU A 332 15.38 -4.36 -9.67
C GLU A 332 15.00 -3.35 -8.56
N PRO A 333 13.96 -2.49 -8.72
CA PRO A 333 13.49 -1.65 -7.63
C PRO A 333 13.14 -2.42 -6.34
N ALA A 334 12.52 -3.60 -6.45
CA ALA A 334 12.20 -4.42 -5.30
C ALA A 334 13.47 -4.94 -4.58
N GLU A 335 14.48 -5.38 -5.32
CA GLU A 335 15.77 -5.82 -4.76
C GLU A 335 16.54 -4.67 -4.10
N GLU A 336 16.61 -3.51 -4.76
CA GLU A 336 17.26 -2.31 -4.21
C GLU A 336 16.55 -1.84 -2.94
N TRP A 337 15.21 -1.80 -2.94
CA TRP A 337 14.43 -1.44 -1.77
C TRP A 337 14.70 -2.39 -0.60
N LEU A 338 14.69 -3.70 -0.85
CA LEU A 338 14.88 -4.72 0.17
C LEU A 338 16.29 -4.64 0.77
N THR A 339 17.31 -4.47 -0.07
CA THR A 339 18.71 -4.32 0.37
C THR A 339 18.89 -3.05 1.21
N SER A 340 18.29 -1.95 0.79
CA SER A 340 18.34 -0.67 1.52
C SER A 340 17.59 -0.75 2.86
N ALA A 341 16.43 -1.41 2.88
CA ALA A 341 15.66 -1.66 4.10
C ALA A 341 16.41 -2.57 5.10
N GLN A 342 17.17 -3.56 4.60
CA GLN A 342 18.02 -4.42 5.42
C GLN A 342 19.19 -3.69 6.03
N ALA A 343 19.88 -2.84 5.26
CA ALA A 343 20.96 -1.99 5.76
C ALA A 343 20.51 -1.12 6.94
N MET A 344 19.21 -0.80 6.98
CA MET A 344 18.57 -0.02 8.04
C MET A 344 17.83 -0.86 9.10
N SER A 345 17.92 -2.19 9.04
CA SER A 345 17.18 -3.12 9.92
C SER A 345 15.65 -2.94 9.91
N LEU A 346 15.09 -2.38 8.83
CA LEU A 346 13.65 -2.19 8.66
C LEU A 346 12.96 -3.42 8.05
N ALA A 347 13.65 -4.22 7.26
CA ALA A 347 13.12 -5.44 6.67
C ALA A 347 14.07 -6.62 6.85
N ARG A 348 13.50 -7.83 6.94
CA ARG A 348 14.26 -9.09 6.90
C ARG A 348 14.11 -9.76 5.55
N ARG A 349 15.16 -10.42 5.07
CA ARG A 349 15.08 -11.27 3.87
C ARG A 349 14.37 -12.56 4.25
N SER A 350 13.34 -12.93 3.51
CA SER A 350 12.85 -14.30 3.56
C SER A 350 13.89 -15.23 2.91
N GLY A 351 14.27 -16.31 3.60
CA GLY A 351 15.23 -17.32 3.10
C GLY A 351 16.69 -17.18 3.56
N SER A 352 17.08 -16.11 4.27
CA SER A 352 18.46 -16.00 4.82
C SER A 352 18.71 -16.94 6.01
N ASP A 353 17.67 -17.43 6.67
CA ASP A 353 17.79 -18.37 7.81
C ASP A 353 18.32 -19.76 7.39
N ARG A 354 18.35 -20.08 6.08
CA ARG A 354 18.85 -21.36 5.59
C ARG A 354 20.35 -21.38 5.27
N VAL A 355 21.02 -20.22 5.27
CA VAL A 355 22.46 -20.15 5.04
C VAL A 355 23.09 -19.42 6.21
N LEU A 356 23.44 -20.20 7.25
CA LEU A 356 24.35 -19.72 8.27
C LEU A 356 25.69 -19.37 7.58
N PRO A 357 26.25 -18.16 7.80
CA PRO A 357 27.63 -17.90 7.48
C PRO A 357 28.51 -18.96 8.14
N TRP A 358 29.39 -19.58 7.36
CA TRP A 358 30.35 -20.59 7.80
C TRP A 358 31.22 -20.14 9.00
N GLU A 359 31.26 -18.84 9.28
CA GLU A 359 32.12 -18.22 10.29
C GLU A 359 31.51 -18.15 11.71
N THR A 360 30.23 -18.51 11.91
CA THR A 360 29.57 -18.33 13.22
C THR A 360 29.65 -19.54 14.16
N LEU A 361 30.49 -20.55 13.86
CA LEU A 361 30.83 -21.63 14.79
C LEU A 361 32.17 -21.33 15.48
N GLY A 362 32.18 -20.29 16.32
CA GLY A 362 33.29 -20.08 17.24
C GLY A 362 33.58 -18.63 17.60
N GLN A 363 32.69 -17.99 18.36
CA GLN A 363 33.11 -17.03 19.39
C GLN A 363 31.92 -16.69 20.30
N SER A 364 31.89 -17.38 21.44
CA SER A 364 31.07 -17.06 22.59
C SER A 364 31.50 -15.73 23.19
N GLY A 365 30.55 -14.80 23.30
CA GLY A 365 30.57 -13.71 24.29
C GLY A 365 31.07 -12.36 23.79
N ILE A 366 30.15 -11.52 23.32
CA ILE A 366 30.10 -10.06 23.56
C ILE A 366 28.62 -9.64 23.41
N ALA A 367 28.12 -8.83 24.34
CA ALA A 367 26.74 -8.42 24.46
C ALA A 367 26.26 -7.55 23.27
N ALA A 368 25.09 -7.88 22.72
CA ALA A 368 24.39 -7.03 21.75
C ALA A 368 23.71 -5.84 22.46
N PRO A 369 23.81 -4.60 21.92
CA PRO A 369 23.03 -3.48 22.43
C PRO A 369 21.56 -3.62 22.03
N VAL A 370 20.70 -3.19 22.95
CA VAL A 370 19.24 -3.27 22.92
C VAL A 370 18.67 -2.63 21.65
N ALA A 371 18.09 -3.45 20.76
CA ALA A 371 17.26 -3.00 19.66
C ALA A 371 15.87 -2.58 20.17
N GLU A 372 15.38 -1.43 19.70
CA GLU A 372 14.03 -0.93 19.93
C GLU A 372 13.00 -2.02 19.58
N ARG A 373 12.18 -2.40 20.58
CA ARG A 373 11.12 -3.40 20.45
C ARG A 373 9.99 -2.86 19.56
N SER A 374 9.71 -3.56 18.45
CA SER A 374 8.39 -3.54 17.82
C SER A 374 7.32 -4.08 18.78
N PRO A 375 6.10 -3.52 18.80
CA PRO A 375 5.06 -3.96 19.72
C PRO A 375 4.39 -5.26 19.26
N LEU A 376 4.19 -6.15 20.23
CA LEU A 376 3.30 -7.33 20.26
C LEU A 376 3.85 -8.66 19.72
N THR A 377 4.72 -9.28 20.53
CA THR A 377 4.65 -10.73 20.76
C THR A 377 4.16 -10.92 22.20
N VAL A 378 2.91 -11.34 22.38
CA VAL A 378 2.39 -11.75 23.68
C VAL A 378 2.67 -13.25 23.84
N PRO A 379 3.46 -13.69 24.84
CA PRO A 379 3.65 -15.11 25.10
C PRO A 379 2.39 -15.73 25.76
N PRO A 380 2.12 -17.03 25.55
CA PRO A 380 0.94 -17.67 26.11
C PRO A 380 1.22 -18.10 27.55
N THR A 381 0.48 -17.58 28.52
CA THR A 381 0.35 -18.23 29.84
C THR A 381 -1.05 -18.07 30.41
N TYR A 382 -1.68 -19.23 30.61
CA TYR A 382 -2.86 -19.49 31.44
C TYR A 382 -2.76 -18.83 32.82
N VAL A 383 -3.83 -18.14 33.27
CA VAL A 383 -4.44 -18.23 34.62
C VAL A 383 -5.85 -17.62 34.54
N GLN A 384 -6.90 -18.41 34.79
CA GLN A 384 -8.24 -17.87 35.11
C GLN A 384 -8.25 -17.27 36.53
N PRO A 385 -9.09 -16.25 36.79
CA PRO A 385 -9.94 -16.35 37.97
C PRO A 385 -11.39 -15.85 37.80
N ARG A 386 -12.30 -16.70 38.29
CA ARG A 386 -13.54 -16.45 39.06
C ARG A 386 -14.44 -15.22 38.80
N ARG A 387 -15.67 -15.57 38.39
CA ARG A 387 -16.99 -14.98 38.69
C ARG A 387 -17.05 -13.88 39.76
N TYR A 388 -17.52 -12.70 39.37
CA TYR A 388 -18.44 -11.85 40.13
C TYR A 388 -19.48 -11.22 39.17
N PRO A 389 -20.74 -11.01 39.60
CA PRO A 389 -21.83 -10.55 38.74
C PRO A 389 -21.83 -9.02 38.51
N PRO A 390 -22.47 -8.52 37.44
CA PRO A 390 -22.50 -7.09 37.12
C PRO A 390 -23.39 -6.30 38.12
N PRO A 391 -23.08 -5.01 38.36
CA PRO A 391 -23.86 -4.17 39.26
C PRO A 391 -25.23 -3.80 38.67
N ALA A 392 -26.27 -3.93 39.49
CA ALA A 392 -27.63 -3.50 39.20
C ALA A 392 -27.76 -1.98 39.35
N TYR A 393 -28.15 -1.30 38.27
CA TYR A 393 -28.52 0.12 38.32
C TYR A 393 -30.03 0.26 38.56
N PRO A 394 -30.49 1.15 39.46
CA PRO A 394 -31.90 1.38 39.70
C PRO A 394 -32.55 2.13 38.52
N ARG A 395 -33.66 1.57 38.00
CA ARG A 395 -34.56 2.23 37.05
C ARG A 395 -35.20 3.46 37.72
N ARG A 396 -34.94 4.66 37.18
CA ARG A 396 -35.68 5.88 37.55
C ARG A 396 -36.79 6.15 36.54
N SER A 397 -38.02 6.02 37.03
CA SER A 397 -39.29 6.37 36.41
C SER A 397 -39.60 7.87 36.48
N GLY A 398 -40.34 8.39 35.50
CA GLY A 398 -41.08 9.68 35.55
C GLY A 398 -40.52 10.74 34.59
N ARG A 399 -41.10 10.98 33.41
CA ARG A 399 -42.26 11.88 33.10
C ARG A 399 -42.14 13.31 33.64
N GLY A 400 -42.25 14.29 32.72
CA GLY A 400 -42.61 15.69 32.97
C GLY A 400 -41.58 16.71 32.45
N THR A 401 -41.66 17.22 31.21
CA THR A 401 -42.50 18.33 30.69
C THR A 401 -41.91 19.75 30.84
N TYR A 402 -41.73 20.39 29.68
CA TYR A 402 -42.06 21.78 29.31
C TYR A 402 -41.26 23.00 29.84
N ARG A 403 -40.55 23.63 28.89
CA ARG A 403 -40.75 25.01 28.35
C ARG A 403 -40.71 26.23 29.29
N GLY A 404 -39.78 27.13 28.98
CA GLY A 404 -40.16 28.51 28.60
C GLY A 404 -39.54 29.66 29.40
N SER A 405 -38.87 30.55 28.64
CA SER A 405 -38.91 32.03 28.78
C SER A 405 -38.17 32.66 29.96
N ARG A 406 -37.68 33.90 29.95
CA ARG A 406 -37.28 34.93 28.97
C ARG A 406 -36.87 36.13 29.86
N ALA A 407 -35.78 36.82 29.49
CA ALA A 407 -35.46 38.23 29.80
C ALA A 407 -35.28 38.70 31.26
N GLY A 408 -34.31 39.62 31.44
CA GLY A 408 -34.35 40.58 32.54
C GLY A 408 -33.01 41.02 33.12
N THR A 409 -32.29 41.87 32.39
CA THR A 409 -31.58 43.07 32.88
C THR A 409 -31.03 43.13 34.32
N ARG A 410 -29.73 43.48 34.46
CA ARG A 410 -29.30 44.58 35.34
C ARG A 410 -27.89 45.09 35.02
N ARG A 411 -27.83 46.38 34.67
CA ARG A 411 -26.66 47.26 34.75
C ARG A 411 -26.32 47.51 36.24
N GLY A 412 -25.04 47.71 36.53
CA GLY A 412 -24.56 48.35 37.76
C GLY A 412 -23.08 48.71 37.63
N PRO A 413 -22.59 49.83 38.19
CA PRO A 413 -21.58 50.66 37.54
C PRO A 413 -20.22 50.67 38.26
N ARG A 414 -19.14 50.93 37.51
CA ARG A 414 -18.21 52.06 37.69
C ARG A 414 -17.24 52.12 36.52
#